data_AF-A0A970A3V5-F1
#
_entry.id   AF-A0A970A3V5-F1
#
_cell.length_a   1.000
_cell.length_b   1.000
_cell.length_c   1.000
_cell.angle_alpha   90.00
_cell.angle_beta   90.00
_cell.angle_gamma   90.00
#
_symmetry.space_group_name_H-M   'P 1'
#
loop_
_entity.id
_entity.type
_entity.pdbx_description
1 polymer ?
#
loop_
_entity_poly.entity_id
_entity_poly.type
_entity_poly.pdbx_seq_one_letter_code
_entity_poly.pdbx_strand_id
1 'polypeptide(L)'
;MKRTQIYLEAEQKDFLENMAFIISKKNGKKVSVSELIRSAIELLRDKYGAKQIEDETELILKSEHLMSGIRKARNEKKLLSHEEVFGEK
;
A
#
# COMPACT_ATOMS: atom_id res chain seq x y z
N MET A 1 15.51 -11.93 11.83
CA MET A 1 14.81 -10.62 11.89
C MET A 1 15.71 -9.61 12.58
N LYS A 2 15.73 -8.35 12.13
CA LYS A 2 16.41 -7.26 12.85
C LYS A 2 15.61 -6.93 14.11
N ARG A 3 16.29 -6.68 15.24
CA ARG A 3 15.65 -6.22 16.47
C ARG A 3 15.35 -4.73 16.32
N THR A 4 14.09 -4.36 16.51
CA THR A 4 13.62 -2.96 16.43
C THR A 4 13.12 -2.54 17.81
N GLN A 5 13.52 -1.36 18.26
CA GLN A 5 12.96 -0.72 19.43
C GLN A 5 11.82 0.20 18.98
N ILE A 6 10.71 0.16 19.71
CA ILE A 6 9.55 1.02 19.49
C ILE A 6 9.19 1.69 20.80
N TYR A 7 8.74 2.94 20.72
CA TYR A 7 8.20 3.65 21.87
C TYR A 7 6.69 3.42 21.90
N LEU A 8 6.16 3.12 23.08
CA LEU A 8 4.73 2.97 23.32
C LEU A 8 4.33 3.90 24.46
N GLU A 9 3.19 4.55 24.31
CA GLU A 9 2.54 5.25 25.41
C GLU A 9 2.05 4.24 26.45
N ALA A 10 1.86 4.72 27.70
CA ALA A 10 1.44 3.85 28.80
C ALA A 10 0.13 3.11 28.48
N GLU A 11 -0.87 3.83 27.96
CA GLU A 11 -2.18 3.26 27.58
C GLU A 11 -2.07 2.19 26.49
N GLN A 12 -1.18 2.42 25.50
CA GLN A 12 -0.93 1.46 24.41
C GLN A 12 -0.29 0.17 24.93
N LYS A 13 0.66 0.31 25.86
CA LYS A 13 1.31 -0.83 26.50
C LYS A 13 0.29 -1.65 27.30
N ASP A 14 -0.51 -1.00 28.13
CA ASP A 14 -1.54 -1.67 28.95
C ASP A 14 -2.57 -2.40 28.07
N PHE A 15 -3.01 -1.76 26.99
CA PHE A 15 -3.91 -2.38 26.02
C PHE A 15 -3.30 -3.66 25.41
N LEU A 16 -2.04 -3.60 24.96
CA LEU A 16 -1.36 -4.72 24.34
C LEU A 16 -1.11 -5.88 25.32
N GLU A 17 -0.79 -5.58 26.57
CA GLU A 17 -0.61 -6.60 27.63
C GLU A 17 -1.93 -7.31 27.93
N ASN A 18 -3.03 -6.57 28.06
CA ASN A 18 -4.37 -7.14 28.26
C ASN A 18 -4.81 -8.00 27.07
N MET A 19 -4.58 -7.53 25.84
CA MET A 19 -4.86 -8.30 24.63
C MET A 19 -4.05 -9.59 24.57
N ALA A 20 -2.75 -9.54 24.91
CA ALA A 20 -1.89 -10.71 24.96
C ALA A 20 -2.41 -11.73 25.97
N PHE A 21 -2.86 -11.27 27.14
CA PHE A 21 -3.46 -12.12 28.16
C PHE A 21 -4.74 -12.81 27.67
N ILE A 22 -5.69 -12.05 27.10
CA ILE A 22 -6.96 -12.58 26.61
C ILE A 22 -6.73 -13.63 25.53
N ILE A 23 -5.88 -13.33 24.55
CA ILE A 23 -5.57 -14.26 23.45
C ILE A 23 -4.85 -15.50 24.00
N SER A 24 -3.96 -15.33 24.98
CA SER A 24 -3.28 -16.46 25.61
C SER A 24 -4.26 -17.41 26.30
N LYS A 25 -5.27 -16.85 26.99
CA LYS A 25 -6.32 -17.63 27.64
C LYS A 25 -7.20 -18.35 26.63
N LYS A 26 -7.58 -17.66 25.55
CA LYS A 26 -8.42 -18.24 24.49
C LYS A 26 -7.74 -19.41 23.78
N ASN A 27 -6.44 -19.29 23.50
CA ASN A 27 -5.71 -20.26 22.68
C ASN A 27 -4.95 -21.31 23.50
N GLY A 28 -4.98 -21.23 24.84
CA GLY A 28 -4.23 -22.15 25.71
C GLY A 28 -2.71 -22.05 25.57
N LYS A 29 -2.19 -21.00 24.91
CA LYS A 29 -0.77 -20.81 24.62
C LYS A 29 -0.35 -19.41 25.02
N LYS A 30 0.82 -19.27 25.65
CA LYS A 30 1.37 -17.95 26.00
C LYS A 30 1.67 -17.16 24.72
N VAL A 31 1.07 -15.98 24.61
CA VAL A 31 1.31 -15.00 23.54
C VAL A 31 1.97 -13.79 24.16
N SER A 32 3.05 -13.33 23.53
CA SER A 32 3.79 -12.13 23.91
C SER A 32 3.29 -10.89 23.16
N VAL A 33 3.47 -9.72 23.77
CA VAL A 33 3.19 -8.43 23.13
C VAL A 33 3.92 -8.29 21.79
N SER A 34 5.17 -8.76 21.71
CA SER A 34 5.94 -8.70 20.46
C SER A 34 5.36 -9.58 19.34
N GLU A 35 4.73 -10.70 19.67
CA GLU A 35 4.02 -11.52 18.67
C GLU A 35 2.80 -10.80 18.14
N LEU A 36 2.00 -10.17 19.01
CA LEU A 36 0.84 -9.38 18.60
C LEU A 36 1.23 -8.24 17.66
N ILE A 37 2.28 -7.49 18.01
CA ILE A 37 2.75 -6.38 17.19
C ILE A 37 3.22 -6.87 15.82
N ARG A 38 3.93 -8.00 15.76
CA ARG A 38 4.34 -8.57 14.47
C ARG A 38 3.13 -8.98 13.61
N SER A 39 2.15 -9.67 14.20
CA SER A 39 0.93 -10.04 13.48
C SER A 39 0.17 -8.82 12.98
N ALA A 40 0.08 -7.75 13.78
CA ALA A 40 -0.58 -6.51 13.37
C ALA A 40 0.17 -5.82 12.21
N ILE A 41 1.50 -5.79 12.26
CA ILE A 41 2.32 -5.23 11.17
C ILE A 41 2.15 -6.05 9.89
N GLU A 42 2.10 -7.38 9.97
CA GLU A 42 1.85 -8.25 8.82
C GLU A 42 0.47 -7.99 8.21
N LEU A 43 -0.57 -7.91 9.04
CA LEU A 43 -1.93 -7.58 8.57
C LEU A 43 -1.99 -6.20 7.91
N LEU A 44 -1.29 -5.20 8.47
CA LEU A 44 -1.17 -3.89 7.85
C LEU A 44 -0.44 -3.98 6.51
N ARG A 45 0.68 -4.68 6.44
CA ARG A 45 1.43 -4.87 5.21
C ARG A 45 0.58 -5.57 4.15
N ASP A 46 -0.21 -6.57 4.50
CA ASP A 46 -1.04 -7.28 3.53
C ASP A 46 -2.20 -6.38 3.05
N LYS A 47 -2.79 -5.59 3.96
CA LYS A 47 -3.86 -4.63 3.62
C LYS A 47 -3.37 -3.47 2.75
N TYR A 48 -2.19 -2.92 3.05
CA TYR A 48 -1.62 -1.78 2.32
C TYR A 48 -0.79 -2.20 1.10
N GLY A 49 -0.13 -3.35 1.14
CA GLY A 49 0.58 -3.94 0.01
C GLY A 49 -0.38 -4.36 -1.11
N ALA A 50 -1.60 -4.82 -0.77
CA ALA A 50 -2.66 -5.00 -1.76
C ALA A 50 -3.16 -3.68 -2.35
N LYS A 51 -3.26 -2.62 -1.53
CA LYS A 51 -3.69 -1.28 -1.98
C LYS A 51 -2.66 -0.51 -2.79
N GLN A 52 -1.37 -0.77 -2.60
CA GLN A 52 -0.33 -0.19 -3.44
C GLN A 52 -0.21 -0.87 -4.81
N ILE A 53 -0.81 -2.04 -5.05
CA ILE A 53 -0.80 -2.67 -6.39
C ILE A 53 -2.00 -2.22 -7.24
N GLU A 54 -3.04 -1.63 -6.64
CA GLU A 54 -3.97 -0.72 -7.34
C GLU A 54 -3.31 0.66 -7.63
N ASP A 55 -1.96 0.73 -7.60
CA ASP A 55 -1.11 1.85 -8.00
C ASP A 55 -1.47 2.31 -9.41
N GLU A 56 -1.59 3.62 -9.58
CA GLU A 56 -1.52 4.46 -10.78
C GLU A 56 -1.76 3.82 -12.16
N THR A 57 -1.06 2.74 -12.51
CA THR A 57 -1.29 1.92 -13.70
C THR A 57 -2.75 1.47 -13.86
N GLU A 58 -3.39 0.97 -12.80
CA GLU A 58 -4.81 0.58 -12.90
C GLU A 58 -5.73 1.80 -13.07
N LEU A 59 -5.43 2.91 -12.43
CA LEU A 59 -6.18 4.17 -12.56
C LEU A 59 -6.02 4.76 -13.98
N ILE A 60 -4.82 4.68 -14.56
CA ILE A 60 -4.50 5.06 -15.93
C ILE A 60 -5.28 4.18 -16.92
N LEU A 61 -5.28 2.87 -16.72
CA LEU A 61 -5.99 1.91 -17.58
C LEU A 61 -7.52 2.04 -17.47
N LYS A 62 -8.04 2.35 -16.28
CA LYS A 62 -9.48 2.57 -16.03
C LYS A 62 -9.97 3.96 -16.46
N SER A 63 -9.06 4.89 -16.80
CA SER A 63 -9.42 6.21 -17.28
C SER A 63 -9.88 6.18 -18.74
N GLU A 64 -11.19 6.09 -18.94
CA GLU A 64 -11.83 6.13 -20.27
C GLU A 64 -11.41 7.36 -21.10
N HIS A 65 -11.25 8.52 -20.45
CA HIS A 65 -10.84 9.75 -21.14
C HIS A 65 -9.42 9.65 -21.71
N LEU A 66 -8.46 9.18 -20.91
CA LEU A 66 -7.08 9.01 -21.33
C LEU A 66 -6.94 7.95 -22.42
N MET A 67 -7.58 6.79 -22.22
CA MET A 67 -7.54 5.69 -23.19
C MET A 67 -8.22 6.03 -24.51
N SER A 68 -9.32 6.80 -24.47
CA SER A 68 -9.98 7.33 -25.66
C SER A 68 -9.07 8.31 -26.43
N GLY A 69 -8.39 9.22 -25.72
CA GLY A 69 -7.41 10.15 -26.32
C GLY A 69 -6.26 9.41 -27.01
N ILE A 70 -5.70 8.39 -26.36
CA ILE A 70 -4.62 7.56 -26.92
C ILE A 70 -5.10 6.80 -28.17
N ARG A 71 -6.29 6.20 -28.14
CA ARG A 71 -6.85 5.49 -29.31
C ARG A 71 -7.08 6.43 -30.49
N LYS A 72 -7.58 7.64 -30.22
CA LYS A 72 -7.79 8.67 -31.24
C LYS A 72 -6.46 9.10 -31.87
N ALA A 73 -5.47 9.45 -31.05
CA ALA A 73 -4.14 9.84 -31.52
C ALA A 73 -3.42 8.72 -32.29
N ARG A 74 -3.57 7.46 -31.88
CA ARG A 74 -2.99 6.31 -32.59
C ARG A 74 -3.57 6.10 -33.99
N ASN A 75 -4.83 6.48 -34.20
CA ASN A 75 -5.51 6.37 -35.50
C ASN A 75 -5.30 7.61 -36.38
N GLU A 76 -4.65 8.66 -35.88
CA GLU A 76 -4.27 9.80 -36.70
C GLU A 76 -3.10 9.42 -37.61
N LYS A 77 -3.29 9.63 -38.91
CA LYS A 77 -2.32 9.21 -39.95
C LYS A 77 -1.00 10.00 -39.92
N LYS A 78 -0.91 11.09 -39.16
CA LYS A 78 0.27 11.94 -39.10
C LYS A 78 0.41 12.52 -37.70
N LEU A 79 1.34 11.96 -36.92
CA LEU A 79 1.78 12.55 -35.66
C LEU A 79 2.80 13.65 -35.99
N LEU A 80 2.58 14.84 -35.42
CA LEU A 80 3.51 15.96 -35.59
C LEU A 80 4.80 15.69 -34.80
N SER A 81 5.94 16.10 -35.35
CA SER A 81 7.24 15.99 -34.69
C SER A 81 7.36 17.01 -33.55
N HIS A 82 8.33 16.81 -32.65
CA HIS A 82 8.61 17.75 -31.56
C HIS A 82 8.93 19.16 -32.10
N GLU A 83 9.70 19.24 -33.19
CA GLU A 83 10.05 20.50 -33.87
C GLU A 83 8.83 21.17 -34.50
N GLU A 84 7.90 20.41 -35.07
CA GLU A 84 6.64 20.96 -35.62
C GLU A 84 5.73 21.54 -34.54
N VAL A 85 5.79 21.00 -33.31
CA VAL A 85 4.93 21.43 -32.19
C VAL A 85 5.57 22.53 -31.35
N PHE A 86 6.87 22.45 -31.08
CA PHE A 86 7.57 23.32 -30.14
C PHE A 86 8.57 24.28 -30.80
N GLY A 87 8.78 24.17 -32.12
CA GLY A 87 9.80 24.91 -32.87
C GLY A 87 11.21 24.33 -32.70
N GLU A 88 12.14 24.75 -33.56
CA GLU A 88 13.57 24.49 -33.35
C GLU A 88 14.07 25.26 -32.12
N LYS A 89 14.96 24.64 -31.34
CA LYS A 89 15.63 25.28 -30.19
C LYS A 89 16.54 26.42 -30.62
#